data_AF-Q3ACV8-F1
#
_entry.id   AF-Q3ACV8-F1
#
_cell.length_a   1.000
_cell.length_b   1.000
_cell.length_c   1.000
_cell.angle_alpha   90.00
_cell.angle_beta   90.00
_cell.angle_gamma   90.00
#
_symmetry.space_group_name_H-M   'P 1'
#
loop_
_entity.id
_entity.type
_entity.pdbx_description
1 polymer ?
#
loop_
_entity_poly.entity_id
_entity_poly.type
_entity_poly.pdbx_seq_one_letter_code
_entity_poly.pdbx_strand_id
1 'polypeptide(L)'
;MYPDLPRDRMIRLGNSSGEGARLVLLSKQKRVEAEAIARNITYFELNASQAFMNKFVGSMFLPHTNLDYFPTVKEKLIQRGLVEG
;
A
#
# COMPACT_ATOMS: atom_id res chain seq x y z
N MET A 1 4.34 5.37 -3.94
CA MET A 1 5.47 4.86 -3.15
C MET A 1 5.09 3.48 -2.61
N TYR A 2 6.02 2.53 -2.47
CA TYR A 2 5.72 1.14 -2.10
C TYR A 2 6.68 0.67 -1.01
N PRO A 3 6.30 -0.31 -0.17
CA PRO A 3 7.25 -0.94 0.75
C PRO A 3 8.42 -1.56 -0.02
N ASP A 4 9.55 -1.73 0.67
CA ASP A 4 10.71 -2.36 0.08
C ASP A 4 10.53 -3.88 0.02
N LEU A 5 9.89 -4.31 -1.06
CA LEU A 5 9.58 -5.70 -1.36
C LEU A 5 9.97 -6.03 -2.80
N PRO A 6 10.25 -7.32 -3.10
CA PRO A 6 10.46 -7.79 -4.46
C PRO A 6 9.35 -7.33 -5.42
N ARG A 7 9.74 -6.82 -6.59
CA ARG A 7 8.82 -6.16 -7.55
C ARG A 7 7.82 -7.13 -8.17
N ASP A 8 8.20 -8.40 -8.31
CA ASP A 8 7.35 -9.50 -8.75
C ASP A 8 6.14 -9.76 -7.83
N ARG A 9 6.20 -9.31 -6.56
CA ARG A 9 5.06 -9.36 -5.62
C ARG A 9 4.07 -8.21 -5.80
N MET A 10 4.37 -7.23 -6.65
CA MET A 10 3.53 -6.03 -6.85
C MET A 10 2.82 -6.11 -8.20
N ILE A 11 1.55 -6.52 -8.18
CA ILE A 11 0.72 -6.63 -9.38
C ILE A 11 -0.07 -5.33 -9.59
N ARG A 12 -0.01 -4.77 -10.80
CA ARG A 12 -0.82 -3.61 -11.18
C ARG A 12 -2.15 -4.06 -11.77
N LEU A 13 -3.25 -3.59 -11.19
CA LEU A 13 -4.61 -3.95 -11.61
C LEU A 13 -5.27 -2.93 -12.56
N GLY A 14 -4.66 -1.75 -12.76
CA GLY A 14 -5.29 -0.68 -13.53
C GLY A 14 -6.54 -0.12 -12.82
N ASN A 15 -7.60 0.20 -13.57
CA ASN A 15 -8.85 0.70 -13.01
C ASN A 15 -9.76 -0.45 -12.54
N SER A 16 -9.44 -1.01 -11.38
CA SER A 16 -10.24 -2.08 -10.76
C SER A 16 -11.65 -1.64 -10.37
N SER A 17 -11.88 -0.36 -10.08
CA SER A 17 -13.21 0.18 -9.77
C SER A 17 -14.14 0.11 -10.98
N GLY A 18 -13.66 0.59 -12.14
CA GLY A 18 -14.41 0.53 -13.40
C GLY A 18 -14.68 -0.90 -13.86
N GLU A 19 -13.67 -1.77 -13.77
CA GLU A 19 -13.83 -3.18 -14.11
C GLU A 19 -14.80 -3.89 -13.16
N GLY A 20 -14.71 -3.62 -11.85
CA GLY A 20 -15.66 -4.13 -10.87
C GLY A 20 -17.11 -3.69 -11.15
N ALA A 21 -17.31 -2.41 -11.48
CA ALA A 21 -18.63 -1.89 -11.86
C ALA A 21 -19.18 -2.60 -13.10
N ARG A 22 -18.33 -2.84 -14.12
CA ARG A 22 -18.70 -3.61 -15.32
C ARG A 22 -19.12 -5.04 -14.97
N LEU A 23 -18.38 -5.73 -14.10
CA LEU A 23 -18.69 -7.11 -13.68
C LEU A 23 -20.03 -7.19 -12.94
N VAL A 24 -20.30 -6.27 -12.01
CA VAL A 24 -21.55 -6.23 -11.23
C VAL A 24 -22.75 -5.78 -12.07
N LEU A 25 -22.52 -5.00 -13.13
CA LEU A 25 -23.54 -4.65 -14.11
C LEU A 25 -23.97 -5.87 -14.95
N LEU A 26 -23.01 -6.68 -15.39
CA LEU A 26 -23.25 -7.81 -16.29
C LEU A 26 -23.63 -9.12 -15.56
N SER A 27 -23.34 -9.25 -14.26
CA SER A 27 -23.58 -10.49 -13.52
C SER A 27 -24.21 -10.25 -12.15
N LYS A 28 -25.40 -10.85 -11.95
CA LYS A 28 -26.07 -10.89 -10.63
C LYS A 28 -25.25 -11.65 -9.59
N GLN A 29 -24.55 -12.72 -9.99
CA GLN A 29 -23.68 -13.48 -9.08
C GLN A 29 -22.52 -12.61 -8.59
N LYS A 30 -21.90 -11.83 -9.48
CA LYS A 30 -20.83 -10.90 -9.09
C LYS A 30 -21.32 -9.78 -8.17
N ARG A 31 -22.58 -9.36 -8.31
CA ARG A 31 -23.21 -8.44 -7.36
C ARG A 31 -23.31 -9.03 -5.96
N VAL A 32 -23.83 -10.25 -5.83
CA VAL A 32 -23.95 -10.95 -4.54
C VAL A 32 -22.58 -11.18 -3.90
N GLU A 33 -21.58 -11.54 -4.70
CA GLU A 33 -20.18 -11.68 -4.26
C GLU A 33 -19.63 -10.36 -3.70
N ALA A 34 -19.80 -9.25 -4.42
CA ALA A 34 -19.36 -7.93 -3.98
C ALA A 34 -20.03 -7.49 -2.66
N GLU A 35 -21.32 -7.75 -2.50
CA GLU A 35 -22.05 -7.48 -1.26
C GLU A 35 -21.54 -8.34 -0.09
N ALA A 36 -21.23 -9.61 -0.34
CA ALA A 36 -20.67 -10.49 0.68
C ALA A 36 -19.27 -10.03 1.12
N ILE A 37 -18.44 -9.59 0.17
CA ILE A 37 -17.13 -9.00 0.48
C ILE A 37 -17.32 -7.73 1.32
N ALA A 38 -18.20 -6.83 0.91
CA ALA A 38 -18.46 -5.57 1.63
C ALA A 38 -18.87 -5.81 3.08
N ARG A 39 -19.72 -6.81 3.35
CA ARG A 39 -20.12 -7.20 4.72
C ARG A 39 -18.97 -7.70 5.60
N ASN A 40 -17.88 -8.18 5.00
CA ASN A 40 -16.71 -8.70 5.71
C ASN A 40 -15.57 -7.66 5.85
N ILE A 41 -15.76 -6.44 5.37
CA ILE A 41 -14.77 -5.36 5.51
C ILE A 41 -14.96 -4.69 6.87
N THR A 42 -13.88 -4.65 7.67
CA THR A 42 -13.83 -3.84 8.89
C THR A 42 -13.16 -2.50 8.59
N TYR A 43 -13.86 -1.41 8.90
CA TYR A 43 -13.31 -0.06 8.80
C TYR A 43 -12.45 0.26 10.04
N PHE A 44 -11.27 0.82 9.80
CA PHE A 44 -10.39 1.35 10.85
C PHE A 44 -10.27 2.86 10.69
N GLU A 45 -10.66 3.62 11.73
CA GLU A 45 -10.56 5.07 11.74
C GLU A 45 -9.10 5.50 11.98
N LEU A 46 -8.46 6.04 10.94
CA LEU A 46 -7.03 6.38 10.98
C LEU A 46 -6.77 7.76 11.58
N ASN A 47 -7.68 8.72 11.46
CA ASN A 47 -7.47 10.09 11.94
C ASN A 47 -7.39 10.15 13.48
N ALA A 48 -8.05 9.22 14.17
CA ALA A 48 -8.00 9.11 15.62
C ALA A 48 -6.79 8.30 16.12
N SER A 49 -5.97 7.74 15.23
CA SER A 49 -4.87 6.83 15.58
C SER A 49 -3.54 7.57 15.65
N GLN A 50 -3.04 7.79 16.87
CA GLN A 50 -1.70 8.37 17.08
C GLN A 50 -0.59 7.53 16.42
N ALA A 51 -0.73 6.20 16.44
CA ALA A 51 0.23 5.30 15.81
C ALA A 51 0.30 5.50 14.29
N PHE A 52 -0.84 5.75 13.64
CA PHE A 52 -0.88 6.09 12.22
C PHE A 52 -0.21 7.44 11.96
N MET A 53 -0.54 8.46 12.75
CA MET A 53 0.05 9.80 12.59
C MET A 53 1.58 9.79 12.73
N ASN A 54 2.13 9.02 13.66
CA ASN A 54 3.58 8.85 13.80
C ASN A 54 4.21 8.21 12.55
N LYS A 55 3.57 7.20 11.96
CA LYS A 55 4.02 6.56 10.70
C LYS A 55 3.91 7.53 9.52
N PHE A 56 2.83 8.30 9.43
CA PHE A 56 2.61 9.27 8.37
C PHE A 56 3.70 10.34 8.35
N VAL A 57 4.01 10.94 9.51
CA VAL A 57 5.08 11.95 9.62
C VAL A 57 6.44 11.39 9.18
N GLY A 58 6.79 10.17 9.61
CA GLY A 58 8.03 9.51 9.16
C GLY A 58 8.10 9.23 7.66
N SER A 59 6.95 9.11 7.01
CA SER A 59 6.82 8.85 5.57
C SER A 59 6.92 10.13 4.71
N MET A 60 6.99 11.31 5.33
CA MET A 60 7.13 12.58 4.60
C MET A 60 8.56 12.84 4.09
N PHE A 61 9.54 12.02 4.50
CA PHE A 61 10.92 12.07 4.03
C PHE A 61 11.19 10.93 3.06
N LEU A 62 12.09 11.13 2.09
CA LEU A 62 12.45 10.10 1.12
C LEU A 62 13.76 9.39 1.51
N PRO A 63 13.79 8.05 1.50
CA PRO A 63 12.66 7.13 1.30
C PRO A 63 11.75 7.01 2.53
N HIS A 64 12.25 7.32 3.72
CA HIS A 64 11.52 7.41 5.00
C HIS A 64 12.50 7.95 6.04
N THR A 65 12.04 8.51 7.16
CA THR A 65 12.93 8.92 8.27
C THR A 65 13.70 7.74 8.89
N ASN A 66 13.16 6.53 8.77
CA ASN A 66 13.81 5.28 9.16
C ASN A 66 14.23 4.50 7.90
N LEU A 67 15.53 4.45 7.62
CA LEU A 67 16.10 3.75 6.47
C LEU A 67 16.03 2.22 6.57
N ASP A 68 15.85 1.66 7.76
CA ASP A 68 15.78 0.20 7.95
C ASP A 68 14.48 -0.40 7.36
N TYR A 69 13.49 0.43 7.05
CA TYR A 69 12.31 0.02 6.28
C TYR A 69 12.58 -0.12 4.77
N PHE A 70 13.72 0.37 4.29
CA PHE A 70 14.13 0.35 2.90
C PHE A 70 15.55 -0.21 2.73
N PRO A 71 15.81 -1.47 3.13
CA PRO A 71 17.15 -2.07 3.09
C PRO A 71 17.81 -2.01 1.71
N THR A 72 17.06 -2.22 0.61
CA THR A 72 17.61 -2.18 -0.76
C THR A 72 17.99 -0.77 -1.19
N VAL A 73 17.36 0.26 -0.60
CA VAL A 73 17.73 1.67 -0.81
C VAL A 73 18.90 2.05 0.08
N LYS A 74 18.88 1.65 1.36
CA LYS A 74 19.97 1.87 2.31
C LYS A 74 21.29 1.35 1.75
N GLU A 75 21.31 0.11 1.24
CA GLU A 75 22.50 -0.47 0.61
C GLU A 75 23.03 0.35 -0.57
N LYS A 76 22.13 0.84 -1.45
CA LYS A 76 22.52 1.70 -2.58
C LYS A 76 23.06 3.06 -2.15
N LEU A 77 22.57 3.61 -1.04
CA LEU A 77 23.06 4.87 -0.49
C LEU A 77 24.45 4.69 0.14
N ILE A 78 24.67 3.59 0.86
CA ILE A 78 25.99 3.21 1.40
C ILE A 78 27.00 3.02 0.28
N GLN A 79 26.64 2.29 -0.79
CA GLN A 79 27.49 2.11 -1.96
C GLN A 79 27.87 3.43 -2.66
N ARG A 80 27.05 4.47 -2.51
CA ARG A 80 27.29 5.82 -3.04
C ARG A 80 28.01 6.75 -2.06
N GLY A 81 28.32 6.29 -0.84
CA GLY A 81 28.96 7.09 0.20
C GLY A 81 28.08 8.21 0.76
N LEU A 82 26.75 8.11 0.62
CA LEU A 82 25.81 9.14 1.06
C LEU A 82 25.32 8.94 2.50
N VAL A 83 25.50 7.75 3.06
CA VAL A 83 25.08 7.35 4.40
C VAL A 83 26.11 6.36 4.97
N GLU A 84 26.40 6.45 6.26
CA GLU A 84 27.25 5.49 6.98
C GLU A 84 26.52 4.15 7.18
N GLY A 85 27.29 3.06 7.24
CA GLY A 85 26.79 1.67 7.31
C GLY A 85 26.28 1.27 8.69
#